data_AF-A0A2U2SAW4-F1
#
_entry.id   AF-A0A2U2SAW4-F1
#
_cell.length_a   1.000
_cell.length_b   1.000
_cell.length_c   1.000
_cell.angle_alpha   90.00
_cell.angle_beta   90.00
_cell.angle_gamma   90.00
#
_symmetry.space_group_name_H-M   'P 1'
#
loop_
_entity.id
_entity.type
_entity.pdbx_description
1 polymer ?
#
loop_
_entity_poly.entity_id
_entity_poly.type
_entity_poly.pdbx_seq_one_letter_code
_entity_poly.pdbx_strand_id
1 'polypeptide(L)'
;MSTPREEIPSFNLWYEPWITLEDAQGQQTRLGIEQTLLQAHQHTTIIELSPLVVVGIRRLLAAILQAIFDPQRIGDLCALLRQSAFPEEPVRAFGARYAARFDLFSPTAPFLQSADLPQQPDKKDAPKTVAYLAPELPAGSEVVHFHHGSDDAYVFCPVCVAGCLCALPAFATVGGRTIKPSINGVPPIYVLPEGRTLFESLAYSLVLPNYQPSARSRTQDLAWWEREPIIQQSHEVIEVGYLHSLTFPARRVRLHPGRLDAPCSRCGNPSRWGVRTMIYKMGEYRPKEAPIWFDPFAAYVLPQSKKGDTPPRPIRPQPNHALWREYASLFLTNAQGGEQSSRRPTVLDQLAELTSECPERAISLFSFRCVGLRTDMQAKVFEWVEAGFEVPPVLLRDPQGGWLVSQAIEFADQCAKTIRSVFTQNWKGEASLRASMEERFWAALAAPFRQTVLRMSRPEQRPTAYQEWIERCVREAKNAFRTAVEYLGDDAATLEKRFISERSVYGLLNKLRKEYLPDA
;
A
#
# COMPACT_ATOMS: atom_id res chain seq x y z
N MET A 1 41.93 -2.34 -37.32
CA MET A 1 41.20 -2.80 -36.11
C MET A 1 40.26 -1.68 -35.71
N SER A 2 39.01 -1.76 -36.12
CA SER A 2 37.94 -0.86 -35.67
C SER A 2 37.72 -1.13 -34.18
N THR A 3 37.99 -0.12 -33.35
CA THR A 3 37.54 -0.11 -31.95
C THR A 3 36.04 -0.44 -31.94
N PRO A 4 35.59 -1.45 -31.17
CA PRO A 4 34.16 -1.70 -31.03
C PRO A 4 33.50 -0.40 -30.59
N ARG A 5 32.48 0.07 -31.32
CA ARG A 5 31.64 1.18 -30.84
C ARG A 5 31.15 0.77 -29.47
N GLU A 6 31.52 1.55 -28.46
CA GLU A 6 31.09 1.33 -27.09
C GLU A 6 29.56 1.40 -27.08
N GLU A 7 28.94 0.25 -26.85
CA GLU A 7 27.50 0.10 -27.02
C GLU A 7 26.82 0.74 -25.83
N ILE A 8 26.08 1.82 -26.07
CA ILE A 8 25.43 2.60 -25.02
C ILE A 8 24.21 1.80 -24.51
N PRO A 9 24.12 1.49 -23.21
CA PRO A 9 22.94 0.82 -22.66
C PRO A 9 21.72 1.75 -22.79
N SER A 10 20.60 1.19 -23.25
CA SER A 10 19.29 1.88 -23.32
C SER A 10 18.19 0.90 -22.98
N PHE A 11 17.17 1.37 -22.28
CA PHE A 11 15.96 0.60 -21.95
C PHE A 11 14.80 1.56 -21.74
N ASN A 12 14.04 1.84 -22.80
CA ASN A 12 12.94 2.80 -22.76
C ASN A 12 11.63 2.15 -22.28
N LEU A 13 11.23 2.45 -21.05
CA LEU A 13 10.05 1.89 -20.37
C LEU A 13 8.73 2.21 -21.07
N TRP A 14 8.71 3.22 -21.94
CA TRP A 14 7.54 3.53 -22.75
C TRP A 14 7.23 2.42 -23.77
N TYR A 15 8.28 1.83 -24.37
CA TYR A 15 8.18 0.87 -25.47
C TYR A 15 8.61 -0.55 -25.06
N GLU A 16 9.70 -0.68 -24.31
CA GLU A 16 10.30 -1.96 -23.94
C GLU A 16 9.39 -2.72 -22.96
N PRO A 17 9.24 -4.05 -23.09
CA PRO A 17 8.37 -4.83 -22.24
C PRO A 17 8.95 -4.98 -20.82
N TRP A 18 8.27 -4.40 -19.83
CA TRP A 18 8.69 -4.49 -18.41
C TRP A 18 7.54 -4.69 -17.41
N ILE A 19 6.32 -4.25 -17.74
CA ILE A 19 5.15 -4.43 -16.88
C ILE A 19 4.54 -5.78 -17.22
N THR A 20 4.49 -6.70 -16.26
CA THR A 20 3.85 -8.01 -16.43
C THR A 20 2.37 -7.89 -16.05
N LEU A 21 1.51 -8.27 -16.98
CA LEU A 21 0.05 -8.20 -16.86
C LEU A 21 -0.52 -9.60 -16.95
N GLU A 22 -1.66 -9.81 -16.30
CA GLU A 22 -2.44 -11.04 -16.37
C GLU A 22 -3.84 -10.73 -16.91
N ASP A 23 -4.38 -11.57 -17.78
CA ASP A 23 -5.76 -11.47 -18.27
C ASP A 23 -6.75 -12.31 -17.44
N ALA A 24 -8.02 -12.36 -17.87
CA ALA A 24 -9.07 -13.10 -17.15
C ALA A 24 -8.91 -14.63 -17.26
N GLN A 25 -8.06 -15.11 -18.18
CA GLN A 25 -7.74 -16.51 -18.39
C GLN A 25 -6.47 -16.93 -17.62
N GLY A 26 -5.81 -15.99 -16.93
CA GLY A 26 -4.55 -16.23 -16.23
C GLY A 26 -3.33 -16.20 -17.15
N GLN A 27 -3.47 -15.77 -18.42
CA GLN A 27 -2.35 -15.66 -19.34
C GLN A 27 -1.56 -14.40 -19.02
N GLN A 28 -0.25 -14.58 -18.87
CA GLN A 28 0.67 -13.49 -18.57
C GLN A 28 1.30 -12.94 -19.85
N THR A 29 1.34 -11.62 -19.97
CA THR A 29 2.00 -10.89 -21.05
C THR A 29 2.81 -9.73 -20.46
N ARG A 30 3.99 -9.44 -21.02
CA ARG A 30 4.81 -8.31 -20.58
C ARG A 30 4.82 -7.22 -21.65
N LEU A 31 4.47 -6.00 -21.25
CA LEU A 31 4.31 -4.85 -22.14
C LEU A 31 5.09 -3.62 -21.63
N GLY A 32 5.37 -2.67 -22.54
CA GLY A 32 5.80 -1.32 -22.19
C GLY A 32 4.63 -0.47 -21.69
N ILE A 33 4.90 0.74 -21.23
CA ILE A 33 3.84 1.63 -20.70
C ILE A 33 2.79 1.92 -21.78
N GLU A 34 3.18 2.24 -23.02
CA GLU A 34 2.22 2.59 -24.07
C GLU A 34 1.20 1.46 -24.30
N GLN A 35 1.70 0.25 -24.56
CA GLN A 35 0.86 -0.91 -24.83
C GLN A 35 0.07 -1.33 -23.58
N THR A 36 0.63 -1.17 -22.38
CA THR A 36 -0.11 -1.40 -21.13
C THR A 36 -1.34 -0.49 -21.03
N LEU A 37 -1.20 0.80 -21.36
CA LEU A 37 -2.31 1.75 -21.32
C LEU A 37 -3.35 1.46 -22.42
N LEU A 38 -2.90 1.21 -23.66
CA LEU A 38 -3.80 0.93 -24.79
C LEU A 38 -4.57 -0.39 -24.61
N GLN A 39 -3.92 -1.42 -24.05
CA GLN A 39 -4.49 -2.76 -23.84
C GLN A 39 -5.03 -2.97 -22.41
N ALA A 40 -5.11 -1.92 -21.58
CA ALA A 40 -5.52 -2.03 -20.18
C ALA A 40 -6.90 -2.69 -19.98
N HIS A 41 -7.79 -2.59 -20.96
CA HIS A 41 -9.12 -3.19 -20.96
C HIS A 41 -9.13 -4.71 -21.19
N GLN A 42 -7.99 -5.29 -21.62
CA GLN A 42 -7.84 -6.72 -21.90
C GLN A 42 -7.22 -7.50 -20.74
N HIS A 43 -6.62 -6.78 -19.78
CA HIS A 43 -5.94 -7.35 -18.63
C HIS A 43 -6.70 -7.06 -17.34
N THR A 44 -6.56 -7.92 -16.34
CA THR A 44 -7.21 -7.78 -15.03
C THR A 44 -6.30 -7.10 -14.01
N THR A 45 -5.01 -7.42 -14.01
CA THR A 45 -4.10 -6.95 -12.98
C THR A 45 -2.63 -6.90 -13.41
N ILE A 46 -1.79 -6.28 -12.56
CA ILE A 46 -0.33 -6.24 -12.68
C ILE A 46 0.24 -7.32 -11.76
N ILE A 47 1.18 -8.11 -12.28
CA ILE A 47 1.90 -9.14 -11.55
C ILE A 47 3.34 -8.68 -11.29
N GLU A 48 3.74 -8.70 -10.02
CA GLU A 48 5.10 -8.36 -9.60
C GLU A 48 5.49 -9.16 -8.35
N LEU A 49 6.80 -9.35 -8.14
CA LEU A 49 7.36 -10.08 -7.00
C LEU A 49 7.13 -9.38 -5.65
N SER A 50 7.02 -8.06 -5.68
CA SER A 50 6.86 -7.16 -4.54
C SER A 50 5.59 -6.33 -4.72
N PRO A 51 4.64 -6.39 -3.76
CA PRO A 51 3.44 -5.57 -3.83
C PRO A 51 3.75 -4.06 -3.77
N LEU A 52 4.92 -3.67 -3.26
CA LEU A 52 5.37 -2.28 -3.24
C LEU A 52 5.61 -1.75 -4.66
N VAL A 53 6.15 -2.58 -5.55
CA VAL A 53 6.36 -2.23 -6.95
C VAL A 53 5.02 -2.13 -7.68
N VAL A 54 4.05 -3.01 -7.38
CA VAL A 54 2.68 -2.90 -7.94
C VAL A 54 2.09 -1.53 -7.64
N VAL A 55 2.16 -1.05 -6.39
CA VAL A 55 1.71 0.30 -6.02
C VAL A 55 2.49 1.37 -6.76
N GLY A 56 3.81 1.23 -6.86
CA GLY A 56 4.67 2.16 -7.59
C GLY A 56 4.29 2.31 -9.06
N ILE A 57 4.13 1.19 -9.77
CA ILE A 57 3.69 1.16 -11.17
C ILE A 57 2.28 1.75 -11.28
N ARG A 58 1.34 1.37 -10.41
CA ARG A 58 -0.03 1.90 -10.42
C ARG A 58 -0.07 3.42 -10.24
N ARG A 59 0.75 3.97 -9.34
CA ARG A 59 0.86 5.42 -9.13
C ARG A 59 1.50 6.13 -10.33
N LEU A 60 2.51 5.52 -10.95
CA LEU A 60 3.11 6.06 -12.18
C LEU A 60 2.08 6.11 -13.32
N LEU A 61 1.38 5.00 -13.57
CA LEU A 61 0.37 4.92 -14.63
C LEU A 61 -0.80 5.89 -14.35
N ALA A 62 -1.25 5.98 -13.09
CA ALA A 62 -2.26 6.96 -12.69
C ALA A 62 -1.79 8.41 -12.91
N ALA A 63 -0.53 8.73 -12.62
CA ALA A 63 0.03 10.06 -12.87
C ALA A 63 0.06 10.39 -14.36
N ILE A 64 0.45 9.44 -15.22
CA ILE A 64 0.47 9.61 -16.68
C ILE A 64 -0.96 9.85 -17.18
N LEU A 65 -1.91 9.02 -16.77
CA LEU A 65 -3.31 9.15 -17.18
C LEU A 65 -3.97 10.42 -16.64
N GLN A 66 -3.62 10.84 -15.42
CA GLN A 66 -4.09 12.11 -14.85
C GLN A 66 -3.56 13.29 -15.67
N ALA A 67 -2.31 13.24 -16.13
CA ALA A 67 -1.75 14.28 -17.01
C ALA A 67 -2.36 14.26 -18.43
N ILE A 68 -2.77 13.09 -18.93
CA ILE A 68 -3.39 12.95 -20.26
C ILE A 68 -4.85 13.43 -20.26
N PHE A 69 -5.64 12.99 -19.28
CA PHE A 69 -7.09 13.16 -19.29
C PHE A 69 -7.60 14.29 -18.40
N ASP A 70 -6.84 14.63 -17.34
CA ASP A 70 -7.12 15.69 -16.37
C ASP A 70 -8.62 15.93 -16.07
N PRO A 71 -9.35 14.90 -15.58
CA PRO A 71 -10.79 15.03 -15.35
C PRO A 71 -11.06 16.09 -14.28
N GLN A 72 -11.98 17.02 -14.56
CA GLN A 72 -12.28 18.16 -13.68
C GLN A 72 -13.55 17.94 -12.85
N ARG A 73 -14.47 17.11 -13.34
CA ARG A 73 -15.75 16.79 -12.69
C ARG A 73 -16.09 15.32 -12.87
N ILE A 74 -17.00 14.81 -12.04
CA ILE A 74 -17.47 13.41 -12.09
C ILE A 74 -17.98 13.02 -13.48
N GLY A 75 -18.65 13.93 -14.19
CA GLY A 75 -19.11 13.70 -15.56
C GLY A 75 -17.99 13.35 -16.55
N ASP A 76 -16.78 13.89 -16.37
CA ASP A 76 -15.63 13.58 -17.23
C ASP A 76 -15.12 12.16 -16.96
N LEU A 77 -15.03 11.76 -15.68
CA LEU A 77 -14.69 10.38 -15.28
C LEU A 77 -15.72 9.38 -15.83
N CYS A 78 -17.01 9.70 -15.75
CA CYS A 78 -18.04 8.85 -16.31
C CYS A 78 -17.94 8.74 -17.83
N ALA A 79 -17.70 9.85 -18.52
CA ALA A 79 -17.50 9.85 -19.95
C ALA A 79 -16.31 8.97 -20.35
N LEU A 80 -15.20 9.03 -19.60
CA LEU A 80 -14.04 8.17 -19.82
C LEU A 80 -14.38 6.69 -19.57
N LEU A 81 -15.00 6.38 -18.43
CA LEU A 81 -15.39 5.00 -18.09
C LEU A 81 -16.36 4.38 -19.10
N ARG A 82 -17.25 5.17 -19.74
CA ARG A 82 -18.15 4.70 -20.80
C ARG A 82 -17.41 4.23 -22.06
N GLN A 83 -16.19 4.74 -22.31
CA GLN A 83 -15.39 4.30 -23.46
C GLN A 83 -14.88 2.86 -23.30
N SER A 84 -14.84 2.33 -22.07
CA SER A 84 -14.38 0.96 -21.74
C SER A 84 -12.91 0.66 -22.09
N ALA A 85 -12.20 1.60 -22.69
CA ALA A 85 -10.77 1.60 -22.96
C ALA A 85 -10.25 3.05 -22.99
N PHE A 86 -8.96 3.26 -22.74
CA PHE A 86 -8.37 4.59 -22.90
C PHE A 86 -8.27 4.94 -24.40
N PRO A 87 -8.73 6.12 -24.83
CA PRO A 87 -8.62 6.52 -26.22
C PRO A 87 -7.15 6.63 -26.63
N GLU A 88 -6.85 6.12 -27.83
CA GLU A 88 -5.48 5.89 -28.29
C GLU A 88 -4.71 7.18 -28.58
N GLU A 89 -5.35 8.15 -29.24
CA GLU A 89 -4.69 9.38 -29.71
C GLU A 89 -4.06 10.19 -28.55
N PRO A 90 -4.75 10.46 -27.42
CA PRO A 90 -4.14 11.16 -26.29
C PRO A 90 -2.96 10.42 -25.67
N VAL A 91 -3.01 9.08 -25.60
CA VAL A 91 -1.91 8.26 -25.09
C VAL A 91 -0.69 8.36 -25.99
N ARG A 92 -0.88 8.28 -27.31
CA ARG A 92 0.21 8.43 -28.28
C ARG A 92 0.78 9.84 -28.31
N ALA A 93 -0.06 10.86 -28.19
CA ALA A 93 0.38 12.25 -28.10
C ALA A 93 1.28 12.50 -26.88
N PHE A 94 0.94 11.91 -25.73
CA PHE A 94 1.82 11.93 -24.56
C PHE A 94 3.16 11.24 -24.84
N GLY A 95 3.13 10.05 -25.45
CA GLY A 95 4.35 9.32 -25.84
C GLY A 95 5.25 10.12 -26.77
N ALA A 96 4.67 10.74 -27.81
CA ALA A 96 5.40 11.59 -28.75
C ALA A 96 6.13 12.75 -28.06
N ARG A 97 5.55 13.31 -26.99
CA ARG A 97 6.13 14.41 -26.23
C ARG A 97 7.15 13.97 -25.18
N TYR A 98 6.89 12.87 -24.48
CA TYR A 98 7.60 12.53 -23.25
C TYR A 98 8.32 11.18 -23.24
N ALA A 99 8.13 10.30 -24.23
CA ALA A 99 8.74 8.96 -24.22
C ALA A 99 10.27 8.98 -24.09
N ALA A 100 10.95 10.02 -24.60
CA ALA A 100 12.40 10.20 -24.43
C ALA A 100 12.85 10.29 -22.96
N ARG A 101 11.97 10.68 -22.05
CA ARG A 101 12.24 10.73 -20.61
C ARG A 101 12.23 9.34 -19.99
N PHE A 102 11.54 8.36 -20.58
CA PHE A 102 11.33 7.03 -20.01
C PHE A 102 12.46 6.03 -20.26
N ASP A 103 13.59 6.46 -20.83
CA ASP A 103 14.79 5.62 -20.92
C ASP A 103 15.53 5.55 -19.58
N LEU A 104 15.59 4.33 -19.04
CA LEU A 104 16.23 4.02 -17.75
C LEU A 104 17.72 4.39 -17.72
N PHE A 105 18.40 4.28 -18.85
CA PHE A 105 19.84 4.48 -18.96
C PHE A 105 20.24 5.71 -19.77
N SER A 106 19.27 6.59 -20.07
CA SER A 106 19.53 7.83 -20.82
C SER A 106 20.71 8.60 -20.19
N PRO A 107 21.70 8.99 -21.00
CA PRO A 107 22.83 9.78 -20.51
C PRO A 107 22.39 11.13 -19.94
N THR A 108 21.39 11.77 -20.57
CA THR A 108 20.98 13.16 -20.28
C THR A 108 19.67 13.28 -19.52
N ALA A 109 18.78 12.29 -19.62
CA ALA A 109 17.46 12.34 -18.99
C ALA A 109 17.00 10.95 -18.50
N PRO A 110 17.73 10.32 -17.56
CA PRO A 110 17.44 8.98 -17.08
C PRO A 110 16.13 8.92 -16.30
N PHE A 111 15.34 7.86 -16.50
CA PHE A 111 14.07 7.65 -15.81
C PHE A 111 14.23 7.65 -14.28
N LEU A 112 13.48 8.52 -13.59
CA LEU A 112 13.46 8.69 -12.12
C LEU A 112 14.86 8.79 -11.46
N GLN A 113 15.81 9.40 -12.15
CA GLN A 113 17.20 9.52 -11.73
C GLN A 113 17.73 10.95 -11.98
N SER A 114 18.88 11.26 -11.42
CA SER A 114 19.57 12.55 -11.60
C SER A 114 20.65 12.42 -12.68
N ALA A 115 20.55 13.20 -13.75
CA ALA A 115 21.46 13.18 -14.89
C ALA A 115 22.84 13.79 -14.59
N ASP A 116 22.89 14.73 -13.65
CA ASP A 116 24.12 15.43 -13.22
C ASP A 116 25.08 14.55 -12.40
N LEU A 117 24.67 13.31 -12.09
CA LEU A 117 25.50 12.30 -11.46
C LEU A 117 26.22 11.43 -12.51
N PRO A 118 27.48 11.03 -12.24
CA PRO A 118 28.26 10.23 -13.18
C PRO A 118 27.68 8.82 -13.34
N GLN A 119 27.73 8.27 -14.55
CA GLN A 119 27.38 6.86 -14.83
C GLN A 119 28.49 5.88 -14.42
N GLN A 120 29.72 6.38 -14.29
CA GLN A 120 30.88 5.64 -13.82
C GLN A 120 31.34 6.32 -12.51
N PRO A 121 31.08 5.71 -11.35
CA PRO A 121 31.42 6.33 -10.07
C PRO A 121 32.92 6.28 -9.83
N ASP A 122 33.48 7.33 -9.25
CA ASP A 122 34.82 7.27 -8.66
C ASP A 122 34.77 6.57 -7.30
N LYS A 123 35.94 6.10 -6.81
CA LYS A 123 36.05 5.53 -5.45
C LYS A 123 35.52 6.46 -4.35
N LYS A 124 35.55 7.77 -4.59
CA LYS A 124 35.09 8.81 -3.65
C LYS A 124 33.56 8.93 -3.59
N ASP A 125 32.84 8.43 -4.59
CA ASP A 125 31.38 8.56 -4.67
C ASP A 125 30.62 7.60 -3.75
N ALA A 126 31.32 6.65 -3.13
CA ALA A 126 30.79 5.66 -2.19
C ALA A 126 29.49 4.98 -2.72
N PRO A 127 29.57 4.32 -3.90
CA PRO A 127 28.40 3.73 -4.53
C PRO A 127 27.74 2.68 -3.62
N LYS A 128 26.43 2.56 -3.72
CA LYS A 128 25.63 1.56 -3.02
C LYS A 128 25.29 0.41 -3.94
N THR A 129 25.17 -0.80 -3.38
CA THR A 129 24.60 -1.93 -4.11
C THR A 129 23.17 -1.62 -4.56
N VAL A 130 22.77 -2.20 -5.69
CA VAL A 130 21.41 -2.10 -6.22
C VAL A 130 20.35 -2.67 -5.25
N ALA A 131 20.74 -3.56 -4.33
CA ALA A 131 19.83 -4.15 -3.35
C ALA A 131 19.16 -3.13 -2.43
N TYR A 132 19.74 -1.93 -2.25
CA TYR A 132 19.08 -0.81 -1.54
C TYR A 132 17.74 -0.37 -2.16
N LEU A 133 17.43 -0.78 -3.40
CA LEU A 133 16.14 -0.54 -4.04
C LEU A 133 15.07 -1.59 -3.68
N ALA A 134 15.46 -2.76 -3.17
CA ALA A 134 14.57 -3.90 -2.91
C ALA A 134 14.57 -4.25 -1.41
N PRO A 135 13.59 -3.78 -0.63
CA PRO A 135 13.56 -3.98 0.82
C PRO A 135 13.44 -5.45 1.26
N GLU A 136 13.12 -6.37 0.33
CA GLU A 136 13.18 -7.81 0.54
C GLU A 136 14.59 -8.40 0.59
N LEU A 137 15.59 -7.71 0.02
CA LEU A 137 16.95 -8.21 -0.02
C LEU A 137 17.80 -7.51 1.04
N PRO A 138 18.62 -8.26 1.80
CA PRO A 138 19.49 -7.64 2.78
C PRO A 138 20.53 -6.76 2.11
N ALA A 139 20.72 -5.54 2.61
CA ALA A 139 21.74 -4.62 2.12
C ALA A 139 22.46 -3.86 3.25
N GLY A 140 23.74 -3.56 3.05
CA GLY A 140 24.56 -2.81 3.99
C GLY A 140 24.77 -3.54 5.32
N SER A 141 24.24 -3.00 6.42
CA SER A 141 24.45 -3.51 7.78
C SER A 141 23.33 -4.43 8.29
N GLU A 142 22.44 -4.86 7.40
CA GLU A 142 21.33 -5.74 7.78
C GLU A 142 21.84 -7.15 8.13
N VAL A 143 21.24 -7.75 9.16
CA VAL A 143 21.67 -9.06 9.66
C VAL A 143 21.12 -10.15 8.74
N VAL A 144 22.04 -10.95 8.20
CA VAL A 144 21.72 -12.07 7.33
C VAL A 144 21.78 -13.38 8.12
N HIS A 145 20.63 -14.02 8.33
CA HIS A 145 20.56 -15.32 9.03
C HIS A 145 20.57 -16.52 8.09
N PHE A 146 19.80 -16.46 6.99
CA PHE A 146 19.57 -17.59 6.07
C PHE A 146 19.91 -17.28 4.61
N HIS A 147 20.58 -16.16 4.33
CA HIS A 147 21.00 -15.79 2.99
C HIS A 147 22.51 -16.01 2.84
N HIS A 148 22.92 -16.79 1.85
CA HIS A 148 24.34 -17.00 1.57
C HIS A 148 24.77 -16.07 0.44
N GLY A 149 25.33 -14.91 0.79
CA GLY A 149 25.82 -13.95 -0.18
C GLY A 149 26.12 -12.60 0.46
N SER A 150 27.07 -11.88 -0.15
CA SER A 150 27.32 -10.47 0.13
C SER A 150 26.47 -9.60 -0.78
N ASP A 151 26.13 -8.40 -0.31
CA ASP A 151 25.23 -7.50 -1.01
C ASP A 151 25.83 -6.89 -2.29
N ASP A 152 27.15 -6.93 -2.45
CA ASP A 152 27.88 -6.54 -3.65
C ASP A 152 27.75 -7.54 -4.82
N ALA A 153 27.28 -8.76 -4.57
CA ALA A 153 27.05 -9.77 -5.59
C ALA A 153 25.75 -9.54 -6.37
N TYR A 154 24.79 -8.80 -5.80
CA TYR A 154 23.49 -8.59 -6.40
C TYR A 154 23.58 -7.84 -7.72
N VAL A 155 22.79 -8.31 -8.69
CA VAL A 155 22.65 -7.63 -9.97
C VAL A 155 21.21 -7.69 -10.47
N PHE A 156 20.65 -6.53 -10.79
CA PHE A 156 19.27 -6.43 -11.25
C PHE A 156 19.20 -6.14 -12.74
N CYS A 157 18.28 -6.81 -13.45
CA CYS A 157 17.96 -6.48 -14.83
C CYS A 157 17.18 -5.15 -14.92
N PRO A 158 17.10 -4.51 -16.10
CA PRO A 158 16.42 -3.23 -16.28
C PRO A 158 14.96 -3.24 -15.82
N VAL A 159 14.25 -4.33 -16.05
CA VAL A 159 12.86 -4.53 -15.61
C VAL A 159 12.73 -4.43 -14.08
N CYS A 160 13.55 -5.17 -13.35
CA CYS A 160 13.52 -5.16 -11.88
C CYS A 160 13.92 -3.82 -11.30
N VAL A 161 14.96 -3.18 -11.85
CA VAL A 161 15.39 -1.86 -11.38
C VAL A 161 14.33 -0.81 -11.64
N ALA A 162 13.71 -0.79 -12.82
CA ALA A 162 12.63 0.14 -13.14
C ALA A 162 11.45 -0.02 -12.19
N GLY A 163 11.04 -1.26 -11.91
CA GLY A 163 10.02 -1.56 -10.91
C GLY A 163 10.36 -0.99 -9.53
N CYS A 164 11.56 -1.27 -9.02
CA CYS A 164 11.97 -0.77 -7.71
C CYS A 164 12.08 0.77 -7.68
N LEU A 165 12.53 1.43 -8.76
CA LEU A 165 12.51 2.89 -8.85
C LEU A 165 11.08 3.46 -8.77
N CYS A 166 10.10 2.79 -9.39
CA CYS A 166 8.69 3.20 -9.30
C CYS A 166 8.12 3.10 -7.88
N ALA A 167 8.68 2.25 -7.01
CA ALA A 167 8.25 2.13 -5.62
C ALA A 167 8.76 3.27 -4.72
N LEU A 168 9.86 3.93 -5.09
CA LEU A 168 10.50 4.96 -4.24
C LEU A 168 9.59 6.14 -3.88
N PRO A 169 8.79 6.72 -4.80
CA PRO A 169 7.85 7.80 -4.47
C PRO A 169 6.89 7.46 -3.32
N ALA A 170 6.45 6.21 -3.23
CA ALA A 170 5.49 5.78 -2.21
C ALA A 170 6.15 5.23 -0.94
N PHE A 171 7.33 4.58 -1.07
CA PHE A 171 7.91 3.74 -0.02
C PHE A 171 9.33 4.10 0.41
N ALA A 172 9.92 5.20 -0.07
CA ALA A 172 11.22 5.62 0.45
C ALA A 172 11.14 5.95 1.96
N THR A 173 11.84 5.16 2.78
CA THR A 173 11.84 5.23 4.26
C THR A 173 12.96 6.13 4.81
N VAL A 174 13.19 6.15 6.12
CA VAL A 174 14.38 6.80 6.69
C VAL A 174 15.61 5.94 6.38
N GLY A 175 16.74 6.55 6.00
CA GLY A 175 18.01 5.84 5.79
C GLY A 175 19.10 6.40 6.71
N GLY A 176 19.28 5.79 7.88
CA GLY A 176 20.18 6.32 8.91
C GLY A 176 19.78 7.72 9.40
N ARG A 177 20.74 8.54 9.83
CA ARG A 177 20.46 9.88 10.39
C ARG A 177 20.22 10.98 9.35
N THR A 178 20.61 10.76 8.09
CA THR A 178 20.71 11.83 7.08
C THR A 178 19.71 11.71 5.95
N ILE A 179 19.11 10.54 5.71
CA ILE A 179 18.15 10.33 4.62
C ILE A 179 16.73 10.35 5.17
N LYS A 180 15.95 11.34 4.71
CA LYS A 180 14.54 11.54 5.06
C LYS A 180 13.61 10.65 4.22
N PRO A 181 12.39 10.35 4.71
CA PRO A 181 11.41 9.56 3.97
C PRO A 181 10.75 10.36 2.85
N SER A 182 9.88 9.70 2.08
CA SER A 182 9.04 10.33 1.05
C SER A 182 7.96 11.24 1.64
N ILE A 183 7.11 11.80 0.77
CA ILE A 183 6.08 12.80 1.07
C ILE A 183 5.12 12.42 2.21
N ASN A 184 4.80 11.12 2.36
CA ASN A 184 3.91 10.61 3.41
C ASN A 184 4.63 10.22 4.71
N GLY A 185 5.93 10.55 4.85
CA GLY A 185 6.75 10.11 5.97
C GLY A 185 6.95 8.59 5.95
N VAL A 186 6.88 7.95 7.12
CA VAL A 186 6.81 6.47 7.17
C VAL A 186 5.57 6.02 6.37
N PRO A 187 5.73 5.19 5.33
CA PRO A 187 4.66 4.90 4.38
C PRO A 187 3.36 4.42 5.04
N PRO A 188 2.18 4.92 4.59
CA PRO A 188 0.89 4.40 5.02
C PRO A 188 0.58 3.06 4.36
N ILE A 189 -0.56 2.48 4.73
CA ILE A 189 -1.26 1.53 3.86
C ILE A 189 -1.89 2.31 2.71
N TYR A 190 -1.50 1.99 1.47
CA TYR A 190 -2.14 2.50 0.27
C TYR A 190 -3.33 1.62 -0.10
N VAL A 191 -4.48 2.25 -0.36
CA VAL A 191 -5.75 1.63 -0.74
C VAL A 191 -5.99 1.94 -2.22
N LEU A 192 -5.79 0.96 -3.08
CA LEU A 192 -5.91 1.10 -4.54
C LEU A 192 -7.23 0.49 -5.02
N PRO A 193 -8.08 1.23 -5.74
CA PRO A 193 -9.30 0.68 -6.36
C PRO A 193 -8.96 -0.42 -7.38
N GLU A 194 -9.69 -1.52 -7.38
CA GLU A 194 -9.59 -2.58 -8.39
C GLU A 194 -10.94 -2.73 -9.11
N GLY A 195 -10.90 -2.70 -10.43
CA GLY A 195 -12.02 -3.02 -11.30
C GLY A 195 -11.91 -4.43 -11.89
N ARG A 196 -12.78 -4.74 -12.85
CA ARG A 196 -12.76 -6.02 -13.60
C ARG A 196 -11.60 -6.07 -14.59
N THR A 197 -11.15 -4.91 -15.03
CA THR A 197 -10.01 -4.73 -15.94
C THR A 197 -9.05 -3.71 -15.35
N LEU A 198 -7.79 -3.75 -15.80
CA LEU A 198 -6.78 -2.77 -15.43
C LEU A 198 -7.19 -1.36 -15.88
N PHE A 199 -7.92 -1.22 -16.99
CA PHE A 199 -8.53 0.04 -17.41
C PHE A 199 -9.44 0.61 -16.31
N GLU A 200 -10.38 -0.20 -15.80
CA GLU A 200 -11.28 0.23 -14.73
C GLU A 200 -10.49 0.60 -13.47
N SER A 201 -9.53 -0.24 -13.07
CA SER A 201 -8.71 0.03 -11.90
C SER A 201 -7.92 1.35 -12.01
N LEU A 202 -7.36 1.65 -13.18
CA LEU A 202 -6.62 2.89 -13.45
C LEU A 202 -7.55 4.10 -13.56
N ALA A 203 -8.70 3.97 -14.22
CA ALA A 203 -9.69 5.03 -14.33
C ALA A 203 -10.29 5.40 -12.95
N TYR A 204 -10.57 4.42 -12.10
CA TYR A 204 -10.96 4.63 -10.70
C TYR A 204 -9.86 5.26 -9.83
N SER A 205 -8.61 5.21 -10.29
CA SER A 205 -7.47 5.83 -9.61
C SER A 205 -7.19 7.27 -10.07
N LEU A 206 -7.93 7.81 -11.06
CA LEU A 206 -7.86 9.23 -11.39
C LEU A 206 -8.59 10.04 -10.32
N VAL A 207 -8.03 11.18 -9.90
CA VAL A 207 -8.55 11.94 -8.75
C VAL A 207 -8.90 13.37 -9.18
N LEU A 208 -10.17 13.74 -9.04
CA LEU A 208 -10.68 15.07 -9.35
C LEU A 208 -10.12 16.13 -8.39
N PRO A 209 -10.06 17.41 -8.80
CA PRO A 209 -9.48 18.47 -7.99
C PRO A 209 -10.04 18.61 -6.56
N ASN A 210 -11.31 18.34 -6.32
CA ASN A 210 -11.92 18.40 -4.98
C ASN A 210 -11.47 17.25 -4.06
N TYR A 211 -11.04 16.12 -4.62
CA TYR A 211 -10.58 14.94 -3.88
C TYR A 211 -9.05 14.84 -3.77
N GLN A 212 -8.32 15.62 -4.55
CA GLN A 212 -6.87 15.74 -4.43
C GLN A 212 -6.45 16.38 -3.09
N PRO A 213 -5.21 16.18 -2.62
CA PRO A 213 -4.72 16.73 -1.35
C PRO A 213 -4.96 18.24 -1.26
N SER A 214 -5.53 18.71 -0.14
CA SER A 214 -5.82 20.13 0.07
C SER A 214 -4.55 20.99 0.19
N ALA A 215 -3.45 20.38 0.64
CA ALA A 215 -2.14 21.00 0.77
C ALA A 215 -1.36 21.07 -0.56
N ARG A 216 -1.92 20.56 -1.68
CA ARG A 216 -1.23 20.58 -2.95
C ARG A 216 -1.07 21.99 -3.50
N SER A 217 0.05 22.24 -4.14
CA SER A 217 0.20 23.41 -4.99
C SER A 217 -0.64 23.27 -6.25
N ARG A 218 -1.31 24.35 -6.64
CA ARG A 218 -2.02 24.45 -7.93
C ARG A 218 -1.18 25.08 -9.03
N THR A 219 -0.03 25.65 -8.67
CA THR A 219 0.87 26.38 -9.57
C THR A 219 2.16 25.61 -9.83
N GLN A 220 2.54 24.68 -8.94
CA GLN A 220 3.75 23.86 -9.02
C GLN A 220 3.38 22.37 -9.06
N ASP A 221 2.77 21.92 -10.17
CA ASP A 221 2.38 20.51 -10.35
C ASP A 221 3.06 19.83 -11.53
N LEU A 222 4.38 19.88 -11.54
CA LEU A 222 5.19 19.24 -12.57
C LEU A 222 5.49 17.80 -12.16
N ALA A 223 4.96 16.85 -12.94
CA ALA A 223 5.42 15.46 -12.89
C ALA A 223 6.90 15.38 -13.26
N TRP A 224 7.59 14.33 -12.81
CA TRP A 224 9.05 14.22 -12.99
C TRP A 224 9.51 14.29 -14.46
N TRP A 225 8.69 13.84 -15.42
CA TRP A 225 9.01 13.86 -16.86
C TRP A 225 8.94 15.27 -17.50
N GLU A 226 8.34 16.25 -16.81
CA GLU A 226 8.32 17.65 -17.27
C GLU A 226 9.44 18.49 -16.66
N ARG A 227 9.97 18.05 -15.53
CA ARG A 227 11.04 18.72 -14.78
C ARG A 227 12.39 18.52 -15.44
N GLU A 228 13.34 19.42 -15.17
CA GLU A 228 14.74 19.16 -15.48
C GLU A 228 15.18 17.81 -14.86
N PRO A 229 15.99 17.01 -15.56
CA PRO A 229 16.41 15.68 -15.10
C PRO A 229 17.49 15.77 -14.02
N ILE A 230 17.34 16.69 -13.07
CA ILE A 230 18.27 16.95 -11.97
C ILE A 230 17.47 16.93 -10.67
N ILE A 231 17.77 15.97 -9.81
CA ILE A 231 17.20 15.89 -8.47
C ILE A 231 18.23 16.51 -7.53
N GLN A 232 17.90 17.66 -6.97
CA GLN A 232 18.78 18.32 -6.02
C GLN A 232 18.95 17.48 -4.76
N GLN A 233 20.17 17.41 -4.25
CA GLN A 233 20.47 16.65 -3.04
C GLN A 233 19.91 17.38 -1.82
N SER A 234 19.19 16.65 -0.96
CA SER A 234 18.63 17.19 0.29
C SER A 234 17.73 18.42 0.08
N HIS A 235 16.97 18.45 -1.02
CA HIS A 235 16.17 19.61 -1.37
C HIS A 235 14.85 19.64 -0.59
N GLU A 236 14.62 20.74 0.11
CA GLU A 236 13.39 20.95 0.86
C GLU A 236 12.31 21.52 -0.06
N VAL A 237 11.15 20.86 -0.12
CA VAL A 237 10.00 21.30 -0.92
C VAL A 237 8.77 21.49 -0.03
N ILE A 238 8.25 22.72 -0.01
CA ILE A 238 7.04 23.07 0.75
C ILE A 238 5.80 22.90 -0.15
N GLU A 239 5.86 23.51 -1.33
CA GLU A 239 4.84 23.43 -2.38
C GLU A 239 5.07 22.19 -3.25
N VAL A 240 4.10 21.28 -3.24
CA VAL A 240 4.13 20.04 -4.03
C VAL A 240 2.76 19.88 -4.69
N GLY A 241 2.71 19.74 -6.01
CA GLY A 241 1.47 19.45 -6.74
C GLY A 241 1.02 17.99 -6.62
N TYR A 242 -0.14 17.65 -7.19
CA TYR A 242 -0.67 16.30 -7.11
C TYR A 242 0.13 15.30 -7.96
N LEU A 243 0.39 15.59 -9.23
CA LEU A 243 1.23 14.76 -10.10
C LEU A 243 2.66 14.64 -9.56
N HIS A 244 3.23 15.75 -9.07
CA HIS A 244 4.54 15.73 -8.41
C HIS A 244 4.55 14.75 -7.22
N SER A 245 3.48 14.69 -6.42
CA SER A 245 3.39 13.76 -5.29
C SER A 245 3.33 12.27 -5.69
N LEU A 246 2.75 11.96 -6.86
CA LEU A 246 2.68 10.59 -7.35
C LEU A 246 4.05 10.09 -7.82
N THR A 247 4.90 11.01 -8.29
CA THR A 247 6.25 10.72 -8.79
C THR A 247 7.33 11.41 -7.97
N PHE A 248 7.10 11.55 -6.66
CA PHE A 248 7.94 12.35 -5.76
C PHE A 248 9.38 11.80 -5.68
N PRO A 249 10.41 12.57 -6.07
CA PRO A 249 11.79 12.09 -6.13
C PRO A 249 12.48 12.16 -4.75
N ALA A 250 12.01 11.33 -3.81
CA ALA A 250 12.56 11.24 -2.44
C ALA A 250 14.04 10.79 -2.37
N ARG A 251 14.56 10.28 -3.49
CA ARG A 251 15.95 9.83 -3.64
C ARG A 251 16.57 10.47 -4.87
N ARG A 252 17.83 10.85 -4.70
CA ARG A 252 18.72 11.23 -5.80
C ARG A 252 19.53 10.00 -6.19
N VAL A 253 19.12 9.36 -7.29
CA VAL A 253 19.67 8.08 -7.76
C VAL A 253 20.37 8.26 -9.10
N ARG A 254 21.45 7.50 -9.33
CA ARG A 254 22.04 7.28 -10.66
C ARG A 254 22.53 5.84 -10.74
N LEU A 255 21.98 5.08 -11.69
CA LEU A 255 22.34 3.68 -11.90
C LEU A 255 23.66 3.59 -12.67
N HIS A 256 24.44 2.54 -12.38
CA HIS A 256 25.64 2.20 -13.14
C HIS A 256 25.37 0.94 -13.99
N PRO A 257 24.89 1.10 -15.23
CA PRO A 257 24.63 -0.04 -16.11
C PRO A 257 25.93 -0.70 -16.55
N GLY A 258 25.95 -2.03 -16.57
CA GLY A 258 27.04 -2.84 -17.09
C GLY A 258 26.51 -4.09 -17.80
N ARG A 259 27.37 -4.76 -18.57
CA ARG A 259 27.02 -6.05 -19.15
C ARG A 259 26.81 -7.08 -18.05
N LEU A 260 25.83 -7.94 -18.29
CA LEU A 260 25.37 -8.92 -17.32
C LEU A 260 25.77 -10.32 -17.78
N ASP A 261 26.61 -10.99 -16.99
CA ASP A 261 27.10 -12.35 -17.28
C ASP A 261 26.40 -13.42 -16.43
N ALA A 262 25.44 -13.02 -15.59
CA ALA A 262 24.69 -13.89 -14.68
C ALA A 262 23.21 -13.49 -14.67
N PRO A 263 22.25 -14.40 -14.42
CA PRO A 263 20.84 -14.02 -14.34
C PRO A 263 20.56 -12.97 -13.26
N CYS A 264 19.46 -12.23 -13.43
CA CYS A 264 19.04 -11.23 -12.45
C CYS A 264 18.83 -11.86 -11.06
N SER A 265 19.45 -11.31 -10.02
CA SER A 265 19.33 -11.82 -8.66
C SER A 265 17.93 -11.72 -8.06
N ARG A 266 17.07 -10.85 -8.61
CA ARG A 266 15.69 -10.64 -8.11
C ARG A 266 14.67 -11.53 -8.83
N CYS A 267 14.68 -11.56 -10.17
CA CYS A 267 13.68 -12.31 -10.94
C CYS A 267 14.20 -13.59 -11.61
N GLY A 268 15.50 -13.88 -11.52
CA GLY A 268 16.13 -15.06 -12.14
C GLY A 268 16.23 -15.01 -13.67
N ASN A 269 15.72 -13.97 -14.34
CA ASN A 269 15.74 -13.88 -15.80
C ASN A 269 17.10 -13.40 -16.33
N PRO A 270 17.57 -13.92 -17.47
CA PRO A 270 18.73 -13.37 -18.17
C PRO A 270 18.41 -11.98 -18.73
N SER A 271 19.42 -11.13 -18.82
CA SER A 271 19.33 -9.83 -19.47
C SER A 271 20.70 -9.49 -20.05
N ARG A 272 20.74 -8.67 -21.10
CA ARG A 272 22.00 -8.18 -21.67
C ARG A 272 22.71 -7.18 -20.76
N TRP A 273 21.91 -6.29 -20.17
CA TRP A 273 22.36 -5.23 -19.27
C TRP A 273 21.89 -5.51 -17.86
N GLY A 274 22.60 -4.98 -16.88
CA GLY A 274 22.16 -4.97 -15.50
C GLY A 274 22.84 -3.90 -14.68
N VAL A 275 22.35 -3.74 -13.46
CA VAL A 275 22.86 -2.76 -12.50
C VAL A 275 23.31 -3.50 -11.25
N ARG A 276 24.58 -3.32 -10.88
CA ARG A 276 25.15 -3.82 -9.63
C ARG A 276 25.20 -2.74 -8.56
N THR A 277 25.54 -1.52 -8.99
CA THR A 277 25.72 -0.39 -8.09
C THR A 277 25.02 0.86 -8.61
N MET A 278 24.82 1.81 -7.71
CA MET A 278 24.22 3.10 -7.99
C MET A 278 24.74 4.15 -7.01
N ILE A 279 24.67 5.42 -7.40
CA ILE A 279 24.64 6.50 -6.43
C ILE A 279 23.23 6.52 -5.83
N TYR A 280 23.14 6.53 -4.50
CA TYR A 280 21.87 6.55 -3.77
C TYR A 280 21.95 7.53 -2.61
N LYS A 281 21.38 8.73 -2.81
CA LYS A 281 21.42 9.83 -1.84
C LYS A 281 20.01 10.36 -1.56
N MET A 282 19.87 11.18 -0.53
CA MET A 282 18.62 11.90 -0.27
C MET A 282 18.30 12.86 -1.42
N GLY A 283 17.07 12.77 -1.94
CA GLY A 283 16.52 13.71 -2.92
C GLY A 283 15.69 14.77 -2.21
N GLU A 284 14.46 14.92 -2.68
CA GLU A 284 13.50 15.86 -2.10
C GLU A 284 12.89 15.34 -0.80
N TYR A 285 12.52 16.27 0.08
CA TYR A 285 11.74 15.96 1.27
C TYR A 285 10.85 17.15 1.65
N ARG A 286 9.77 16.89 2.41
CA ARG A 286 8.93 17.94 2.98
C ARG A 286 9.34 18.26 4.42
N PRO A 287 9.45 19.54 4.81
CA PRO A 287 9.76 19.93 6.18
C PRO A 287 8.60 19.58 7.13
N LYS A 288 8.88 19.53 8.44
CA LYS A 288 7.87 19.16 9.45
C LYS A 288 6.78 20.22 9.60
N GLU A 289 7.14 21.46 9.29
CA GLU A 289 6.33 22.67 9.35
C GLU A 289 5.39 22.77 8.14
N ALA A 290 5.59 21.96 7.10
CA ALA A 290 4.74 21.97 5.92
C ALA A 290 3.32 21.47 6.25
N PRO A 291 2.28 22.01 5.60
CA PRO A 291 0.91 21.53 5.77
C PRO A 291 0.83 20.02 5.52
N ILE A 292 0.05 19.32 6.36
CA ILE A 292 -0.08 17.86 6.32
C ILE A 292 -0.54 17.41 4.93
N TRP A 293 0.20 16.45 4.37
CA TRP A 293 -0.18 15.79 3.13
C TRP A 293 -1.16 14.65 3.41
N PHE A 294 -2.40 14.80 2.95
CA PHE A 294 -3.40 13.74 2.96
C PHE A 294 -3.44 13.10 1.57
N ASP A 295 -2.69 12.01 1.39
CA ASP A 295 -2.65 11.26 0.14
C ASP A 295 -4.04 10.68 -0.17
N PRO A 296 -4.55 10.81 -1.41
CA PRO A 296 -5.92 10.39 -1.73
C PRO A 296 -6.13 8.87 -1.66
N PHE A 297 -5.04 8.09 -1.58
CA PHE A 297 -5.05 6.64 -1.45
C PHE A 297 -4.71 6.17 -0.02
N ALA A 298 -4.59 7.06 0.97
CA ALA A 298 -4.25 6.68 2.35
C ALA A 298 -5.30 7.13 3.37
N ALA A 299 -5.44 6.35 4.43
CA ALA A 299 -6.29 6.67 5.57
C ALA A 299 -5.48 7.24 6.75
N TYR A 300 -6.12 8.05 7.58
CA TYR A 300 -5.50 8.75 8.69
C TYR A 300 -6.38 8.70 9.94
N VAL A 301 -5.77 8.49 11.11
CA VAL A 301 -6.42 8.72 12.40
C VAL A 301 -6.26 10.20 12.76
N LEU A 302 -7.37 10.86 13.02
CA LEU A 302 -7.41 12.26 13.45
C LEU A 302 -7.35 12.33 14.99
N PRO A 303 -6.60 13.28 15.57
CA PRO A 303 -6.57 13.49 17.00
C PRO A 303 -7.87 14.12 17.50
N GLN A 304 -8.25 13.81 18.75
CA GLN A 304 -9.51 14.28 19.35
C GLN A 304 -9.46 15.69 19.96
N SER A 305 -8.28 16.22 20.25
CA SER A 305 -8.14 17.36 21.15
C SER A 305 -8.23 18.73 20.47
N LYS A 306 -8.95 19.66 21.10
CA LYS A 306 -8.86 21.12 20.89
C LYS A 306 -7.47 21.72 21.23
N LYS A 307 -6.55 20.93 21.81
CA LYS A 307 -5.13 21.29 21.94
C LYS A 307 -4.44 20.97 20.61
N GLY A 308 -4.20 21.98 19.79
CA GLY A 308 -3.79 21.87 18.39
C GLY A 308 -2.39 21.31 18.09
N ASP A 309 -1.81 20.48 18.96
CA ASP A 309 -0.40 20.06 18.86
C ASP A 309 -0.17 18.62 18.37
N THR A 310 -1.17 17.74 18.36
CA THR A 310 -0.97 16.37 17.86
C THR A 310 -1.33 16.30 16.37
N PRO A 311 -0.40 15.95 15.46
CA PRO A 311 -0.73 15.81 14.05
C PRO A 311 -1.50 14.51 13.77
N PRO A 312 -2.44 14.51 12.81
CA PRO A 312 -2.99 13.31 12.18
C PRO A 312 -1.94 12.25 11.87
N ARG A 313 -2.27 10.98 12.11
CA ARG A 313 -1.36 9.86 11.92
C ARG A 313 -1.88 8.95 10.80
N PRO A 314 -1.09 8.67 9.76
CA PRO A 314 -1.48 7.68 8.76
C PRO A 314 -1.66 6.28 9.36
N ILE A 315 -2.64 5.53 8.85
CA ILE A 315 -2.85 4.12 9.21
C ILE A 315 -1.76 3.28 8.55
N ARG A 316 -1.13 2.40 9.34
CA ARG A 316 0.04 1.61 8.96
C ARG A 316 -0.10 0.16 9.43
N PRO A 317 0.63 -0.78 8.82
CA PRO A 317 0.65 -2.15 9.31
C PRO A 317 1.24 -2.19 10.72
N GLN A 318 0.61 -2.96 11.61
CA GLN A 318 1.03 -3.14 12.99
C GLN A 318 1.42 -4.60 13.24
N PRO A 319 2.37 -4.88 14.15
CA PRO A 319 2.76 -6.25 14.46
C PRO A 319 1.56 -7.02 15.03
N ASN A 320 1.37 -8.27 14.55
CA ASN A 320 0.28 -9.16 14.99
C ASN A 320 -1.12 -8.54 14.82
N HIS A 321 -1.30 -7.68 13.80
CA HIS A 321 -2.55 -7.00 13.52
C HIS A 321 -3.03 -7.33 12.11
N ALA A 322 -4.03 -8.22 12.01
CA ALA A 322 -4.64 -8.55 10.74
C ALA A 322 -5.28 -7.30 10.09
N LEU A 323 -4.98 -7.04 8.83
CA LEU A 323 -5.35 -5.79 8.14
C LEU A 323 -6.86 -5.56 8.08
N TRP A 324 -7.68 -6.62 8.06
CA TRP A 324 -9.14 -6.50 8.07
C TRP A 324 -9.70 -5.79 9.32
N ARG A 325 -8.95 -5.76 10.42
CA ARG A 325 -9.32 -5.02 11.63
C ARG A 325 -9.30 -3.50 11.41
N GLU A 326 -8.60 -3.02 10.38
CA GLU A 326 -8.62 -1.62 9.96
C GLU A 326 -9.76 -1.30 8.98
N TYR A 327 -10.62 -2.26 8.64
CA TYR A 327 -11.63 -2.11 7.58
C TYR A 327 -12.51 -0.86 7.77
N ALA A 328 -13.01 -0.64 8.99
CA ALA A 328 -13.82 0.55 9.27
C ALA A 328 -13.03 1.84 9.04
N SER A 329 -11.79 1.90 9.53
CA SER A 329 -10.92 3.07 9.42
C SER A 329 -10.46 3.35 7.97
N LEU A 330 -10.30 2.30 7.16
CA LEU A 330 -9.87 2.39 5.77
C LEU A 330 -11.02 2.75 4.81
N PHE A 331 -12.24 2.25 5.05
CA PHE A 331 -13.30 2.30 4.04
C PHE A 331 -14.54 3.10 4.42
N LEU A 332 -14.86 3.23 5.70
CA LEU A 332 -16.19 3.68 6.14
C LEU A 332 -16.17 5.13 6.63
N THR A 333 -17.33 5.77 6.51
CA THR A 333 -17.60 7.08 7.11
C THR A 333 -18.28 6.87 8.45
N ASN A 334 -17.72 7.41 9.53
CA ASN A 334 -18.34 7.31 10.86
C ASN A 334 -19.02 8.64 11.20
N ALA A 335 -20.36 8.65 11.32
CA ALA A 335 -21.14 9.87 11.56
C ALA A 335 -20.99 10.45 12.98
N GLN A 336 -20.56 9.67 13.98
CA GLN A 336 -20.54 10.14 15.37
C GLN A 336 -19.42 9.51 16.21
N GLY A 337 -18.62 10.38 16.84
CA GLY A 337 -18.35 10.31 18.28
C GLY A 337 -17.56 9.14 18.88
N GLY A 338 -16.80 8.38 18.11
CA GLY A 338 -15.80 7.46 18.68
C GLY A 338 -14.61 8.22 19.30
N GLU A 339 -13.89 7.57 20.22
CA GLU A 339 -12.66 8.09 20.84
C GLU A 339 -11.52 8.38 19.82
N GLN A 340 -11.66 8.01 18.56
CA GLN A 340 -10.76 8.40 17.46
C GLN A 340 -11.58 8.51 16.18
N SER A 341 -11.56 9.67 15.52
CA SER A 341 -12.15 9.82 14.19
C SER A 341 -11.11 9.45 13.12
N SER A 342 -11.48 8.57 12.19
CA SER A 342 -10.66 8.27 11.02
C SER A 342 -11.09 9.15 9.84
N ARG A 343 -10.11 9.50 9.01
CA ARG A 343 -10.31 10.03 7.67
C ARG A 343 -9.90 8.95 6.68
N ARG A 344 -10.87 8.39 5.97
CA ARG A 344 -10.61 7.42 4.89
C ARG A 344 -9.95 8.09 3.67
N PRO A 345 -9.38 7.33 2.74
CA PRO A 345 -8.83 7.88 1.50
C PRO A 345 -9.92 8.58 0.67
N THR A 346 -9.62 9.77 0.15
CA THR A 346 -10.59 10.60 -0.59
C THR A 346 -11.00 10.00 -1.94
N VAL A 347 -10.21 9.08 -2.50
CA VAL A 347 -10.63 8.33 -3.70
C VAL A 347 -11.91 7.52 -3.44
N LEU A 348 -12.16 7.08 -2.20
CA LEU A 348 -13.42 6.38 -1.87
C LEU A 348 -14.61 7.35 -1.82
N ASP A 349 -14.42 8.59 -1.37
CA ASP A 349 -15.47 9.61 -1.40
C ASP A 349 -15.85 9.94 -2.85
N GLN A 350 -14.86 10.03 -3.73
CA GLN A 350 -15.08 10.18 -5.17
C GLN A 350 -15.81 8.98 -5.79
N LEU A 351 -15.39 7.74 -5.48
CA LEU A 351 -16.04 6.53 -5.99
C LEU A 351 -17.47 6.40 -5.48
N ALA A 352 -17.70 6.83 -4.23
CA ALA A 352 -19.04 6.98 -3.71
C ALA A 352 -19.82 7.92 -4.63
N GLU A 353 -19.41 9.19 -4.81
CA GLU A 353 -20.06 10.18 -5.69
C GLU A 353 -20.30 9.65 -7.13
N LEU A 354 -19.29 9.03 -7.74
CA LEU A 354 -19.38 8.41 -9.06
C LEU A 354 -20.56 7.43 -9.19
N THR A 355 -20.86 6.70 -8.11
CA THR A 355 -21.96 5.72 -8.08
C THR A 355 -23.35 6.38 -8.05
N SER A 356 -23.53 7.62 -7.56
CA SER A 356 -24.82 8.33 -7.74
C SER A 356 -24.96 8.90 -9.12
N GLU A 357 -23.91 9.53 -9.62
CA GLU A 357 -24.00 10.34 -10.83
C GLU A 357 -23.99 9.49 -12.11
N CYS A 358 -23.51 8.24 -12.02
CA CYS A 358 -23.43 7.30 -13.15
C CYS A 358 -24.02 5.92 -12.81
N PRO A 359 -25.35 5.84 -12.57
CA PRO A 359 -26.05 4.61 -12.15
C PRO A 359 -25.94 3.47 -13.17
N GLU A 360 -25.73 3.77 -14.45
CA GLU A 360 -25.53 2.77 -15.50
C GLU A 360 -24.26 1.92 -15.27
N ARG A 361 -23.35 2.39 -14.40
CA ARG A 361 -22.16 1.67 -13.96
C ARG A 361 -22.27 1.21 -12.50
N ALA A 362 -23.48 1.07 -11.96
CA ALA A 362 -23.69 0.57 -10.61
C ALA A 362 -22.97 -0.77 -10.41
N ILE A 363 -22.04 -0.79 -9.46
CA ILE A 363 -21.26 -1.97 -9.11
C ILE A 363 -21.87 -2.56 -7.84
N SER A 364 -21.89 -3.89 -7.72
CA SER A 364 -22.34 -4.55 -6.49
C SER A 364 -21.34 -4.40 -5.34
N LEU A 365 -20.04 -4.42 -5.66
CA LEU A 365 -18.92 -4.35 -4.72
C LEU A 365 -17.75 -3.60 -5.37
N PHE A 366 -17.18 -2.63 -4.66
CA PHE A 366 -15.85 -2.12 -5.01
C PHE A 366 -14.80 -3.04 -4.43
N SER A 367 -13.85 -3.47 -5.26
CA SER A 367 -12.66 -4.18 -4.81
C SER A 367 -11.53 -3.19 -4.56
N PHE A 368 -10.73 -3.42 -3.53
CA PHE A 368 -9.56 -2.62 -3.22
C PHE A 368 -8.38 -3.53 -2.89
N ARG A 369 -7.20 -3.20 -3.42
CA ARG A 369 -5.93 -3.79 -3.02
C ARG A 369 -5.27 -2.85 -2.01
N CYS A 370 -5.01 -3.36 -0.81
CA CYS A 370 -4.36 -2.62 0.27
C CYS A 370 -2.93 -3.13 0.47
N VAL A 371 -1.96 -2.24 0.35
CA VAL A 371 -0.53 -2.58 0.47
C VAL A 371 0.13 -1.65 1.48
N GLY A 372 0.90 -2.20 2.41
CA GLY A 372 1.66 -1.42 3.38
C GLY A 372 3.03 -2.02 3.67
N LEU A 373 3.97 -1.18 4.13
CA LEU A 373 5.30 -1.59 4.56
C LEU A 373 5.45 -1.33 6.06
N ARG A 374 5.78 -2.34 6.85
CA ARG A 374 6.04 -2.18 8.29
C ARG A 374 7.53 -1.97 8.53
N THR A 375 7.84 -0.88 9.20
CA THR A 375 9.19 -0.56 9.68
C THR A 375 9.21 -0.33 11.19
N ASP A 376 10.38 -0.11 11.76
CA ASP A 376 10.58 0.40 13.12
C ASP A 376 10.30 1.92 13.24
N MET A 377 9.50 2.47 12.32
CA MET A 377 9.31 3.89 12.08
C MET A 377 10.59 4.61 11.60
N GLN A 378 11.65 3.86 11.27
CA GLN A 378 12.89 4.35 10.71
C GLN A 378 13.29 3.52 9.47
N ALA A 379 14.47 2.91 9.49
CA ALA A 379 15.09 2.23 8.36
C ALA A 379 14.81 0.72 8.34
N LYS A 380 14.57 0.10 9.50
CA LYS A 380 14.48 -1.35 9.59
C LYS A 380 13.13 -1.81 9.08
N VAL A 381 13.13 -2.55 7.97
CA VAL A 381 11.94 -3.21 7.44
C VAL A 381 11.72 -4.52 8.19
N PHE A 382 10.45 -4.81 8.52
CA PHE A 382 10.07 -6.09 9.14
C PHE A 382 9.27 -6.96 8.19
N GLU A 383 8.27 -6.39 7.52
CA GLU A 383 7.39 -7.09 6.59
C GLU A 383 6.70 -6.07 5.69
N TRP A 384 6.18 -6.53 4.56
CA TRP A 384 5.06 -5.86 3.88
C TRP A 384 3.78 -6.66 4.11
N VAL A 385 2.66 -5.98 3.96
CA VAL A 385 1.33 -6.60 3.98
C VAL A 385 0.62 -6.28 2.70
N GLU A 386 -0.11 -7.26 2.17
CA GLU A 386 -1.03 -7.09 1.05
C GLU A 386 -2.34 -7.80 1.39
N ALA A 387 -3.47 -7.12 1.19
CA ALA A 387 -4.78 -7.76 1.29
C ALA A 387 -5.78 -7.13 0.31
N GLY A 388 -6.71 -7.95 -0.17
CA GLY A 388 -7.86 -7.50 -0.96
C GLY A 388 -9.10 -7.32 -0.08
N PHE A 389 -9.85 -6.25 -0.30
CA PHE A 389 -11.13 -5.99 0.37
C PHE A 389 -12.23 -5.70 -0.63
N GLU A 390 -13.44 -6.10 -0.28
CA GLU A 390 -14.65 -5.75 -1.02
C GLU A 390 -15.52 -4.87 -0.14
N VAL A 391 -16.00 -3.77 -0.72
CA VAL A 391 -16.82 -2.78 -0.02
C VAL A 391 -18.12 -2.59 -0.80
N PRO A 392 -19.27 -2.92 -0.20
CA PRO A 392 -20.59 -2.54 -0.73
C PRO A 392 -20.68 -1.01 -0.91
N PRO A 393 -21.01 -0.48 -2.10
CA PRO A 393 -21.07 0.97 -2.32
C PRO A 393 -22.04 1.69 -1.39
N VAL A 394 -23.11 1.01 -0.96
CA VAL A 394 -24.07 1.52 0.03
C VAL A 394 -23.35 1.92 1.33
N LEU A 395 -22.42 1.09 1.83
CA LEU A 395 -21.67 1.36 3.06
C LEU A 395 -20.72 2.56 2.93
N LEU A 396 -20.31 2.94 1.72
CA LEU A 396 -19.51 4.14 1.52
C LEU A 396 -20.27 5.43 1.84
N ARG A 397 -21.61 5.39 1.83
CA ARG A 397 -22.52 6.53 2.01
C ARG A 397 -23.47 6.39 3.19
N ASP A 398 -23.29 5.34 3.98
CA ASP A 398 -24.20 4.95 5.06
C ASP A 398 -23.46 5.00 6.40
N PRO A 399 -23.49 6.16 7.08
CA PRO A 399 -22.75 6.32 8.32
C PRO A 399 -23.25 5.43 9.46
N GLN A 400 -24.51 5.00 9.42
CA GLN A 400 -25.08 4.09 10.41
C GLN A 400 -24.52 2.67 10.23
N GLY A 401 -24.49 2.17 8.99
CA GLY A 401 -23.82 0.91 8.67
C GLY A 401 -22.32 0.96 8.98
N GLY A 402 -21.66 2.07 8.64
CA GLY A 402 -20.26 2.34 9.00
C GLY A 402 -20.00 2.24 10.51
N TRP A 403 -20.86 2.87 11.30
CA TRP A 403 -20.80 2.80 12.76
C TRP A 403 -21.02 1.38 13.28
N LEU A 404 -22.01 0.63 12.78
CA LEU A 404 -22.26 -0.76 13.20
C LEU A 404 -21.07 -1.69 12.91
N VAL A 405 -20.45 -1.56 11.74
CA VAL A 405 -19.23 -2.32 11.41
C VAL A 405 -18.09 -1.91 12.33
N SER A 406 -17.95 -0.63 12.66
CA SER A 406 -16.94 -0.16 13.63
C SER A 406 -17.18 -0.76 15.02
N GLN A 407 -18.43 -0.79 15.50
CA GLN A 407 -18.80 -1.42 16.78
C GLN A 407 -18.55 -2.93 16.77
N ALA A 408 -18.81 -3.60 15.66
CA ALA A 408 -18.53 -5.02 15.49
C ALA A 408 -17.02 -5.33 15.66
N ILE A 409 -16.14 -4.50 15.09
CA ILE A 409 -14.68 -4.62 15.27
C ILE A 409 -14.28 -4.32 16.71
N GLU A 410 -14.79 -3.24 17.31
CA GLU A 410 -14.50 -2.88 18.69
C GLU A 410 -14.89 -4.00 19.68
N PHE A 411 -16.05 -4.64 19.47
CA PHE A 411 -16.46 -5.78 20.29
C PHE A 411 -15.48 -6.96 20.18
N ALA A 412 -15.01 -7.27 18.97
CA ALA A 412 -14.02 -8.31 18.77
C ALA A 412 -12.69 -7.95 19.49
N ASP A 413 -12.27 -6.68 19.42
CA ASP A 413 -11.10 -6.18 20.14
C ASP A 413 -11.26 -6.30 21.67
N GLN A 414 -12.45 -6.03 22.20
CA GLN A 414 -12.74 -6.22 23.62
C GLN A 414 -12.70 -7.69 24.02
N CYS A 415 -13.23 -8.60 23.21
CA CYS A 415 -13.10 -10.04 23.43
C CYS A 415 -11.62 -10.47 23.47
N ALA A 416 -10.80 -10.01 22.52
CA ALA A 416 -9.36 -10.27 22.49
C ALA A 416 -8.65 -9.72 23.74
N LYS A 417 -8.97 -8.49 24.15
CA LYS A 417 -8.45 -7.86 25.38
C LYS A 417 -8.80 -8.70 26.62
N THR A 418 -10.03 -9.22 26.70
CA THR A 418 -10.48 -10.08 27.81
C THR A 418 -9.68 -11.38 27.89
N ILE A 419 -9.59 -12.15 26.79
CA ILE A 419 -8.85 -13.42 26.81
C ILE A 419 -7.36 -13.21 27.08
N ARG A 420 -6.76 -12.15 26.53
CA ARG A 420 -5.36 -11.78 26.76
C ARG A 420 -5.11 -11.45 28.23
N SER A 421 -5.98 -10.64 28.84
CA SER A 421 -5.83 -10.20 30.23
C SER A 421 -5.90 -11.39 31.19
N VAL A 422 -6.92 -12.26 31.05
CA VAL A 422 -7.06 -13.45 31.89
C VAL A 422 -5.91 -14.42 31.67
N PHE A 423 -5.46 -14.63 30.43
CA PHE A 423 -4.32 -15.49 30.14
C PHE A 423 -3.05 -14.97 30.81
N THR A 424 -2.77 -13.66 30.71
CA THR A 424 -1.57 -13.03 31.29
C THR A 424 -1.56 -13.08 32.82
N GLN A 425 -2.73 -12.92 33.46
CA GLN A 425 -2.86 -12.97 34.91
C GLN A 425 -2.58 -14.38 35.46
N ASN A 426 -3.07 -15.41 34.77
CA ASN A 426 -2.99 -16.79 35.25
C ASN A 426 -1.72 -17.50 34.75
N TRP A 427 -1.32 -17.32 33.50
CA TRP A 427 -0.26 -18.10 32.83
C TRP A 427 0.95 -17.24 32.47
N LYS A 428 1.64 -16.76 33.52
CA LYS A 428 2.88 -15.97 33.37
C LYS A 428 3.99 -16.81 32.74
N GLY A 429 4.75 -16.21 31.83
CA GLY A 429 5.86 -16.88 31.13
C GLY A 429 5.49 -17.45 29.76
N GLU A 430 4.20 -17.65 29.47
CA GLU A 430 3.71 -18.33 28.27
C GLU A 430 3.39 -17.35 27.12
N ALA A 431 4.36 -16.51 26.78
CA ALA A 431 4.16 -15.42 25.81
C ALA A 431 3.86 -15.92 24.39
N SER A 432 4.45 -17.04 23.96
CA SER A 432 4.23 -17.66 22.64
C SER A 432 2.82 -18.23 22.53
N LEU A 433 2.36 -18.97 23.54
CA LEU A 433 0.99 -19.51 23.59
C LEU A 433 -0.05 -18.40 23.63
N ARG A 434 0.20 -17.32 24.38
CA ARG A 434 -0.66 -16.13 24.38
C ARG A 434 -0.76 -15.51 22.99
N ALA A 435 0.36 -15.36 22.27
CA ALA A 435 0.35 -14.82 20.92
C ALA A 435 -0.41 -15.74 19.94
N SER A 436 -0.18 -17.05 20.01
CA SER A 436 -0.90 -18.06 19.21
C SER A 436 -2.41 -18.07 19.50
N MET A 437 -2.81 -17.87 20.75
CA MET A 437 -4.21 -17.72 21.16
C MET A 437 -4.86 -16.49 20.49
N GLU A 438 -4.21 -15.33 20.58
CA GLU A 438 -4.70 -14.09 19.97
C GLU A 438 -4.79 -14.23 18.44
N GLU A 439 -3.76 -14.80 17.81
CA GLU A 439 -3.73 -15.06 16.36
C GLU A 439 -4.88 -15.99 15.91
N ARG A 440 -5.09 -17.09 16.63
CA ARG A 440 -6.18 -18.04 16.36
C ARG A 440 -7.55 -17.38 16.44
N PHE A 441 -7.76 -16.53 17.45
CA PHE A 441 -9.01 -15.78 17.60
C PHE A 441 -9.26 -14.87 16.38
N TRP A 442 -8.25 -14.09 15.98
CA TRP A 442 -8.38 -13.17 14.85
C TRP A 442 -8.52 -13.89 13.50
N ALA A 443 -7.82 -15.00 13.31
CA ALA A 443 -7.92 -15.83 12.11
C ALA A 443 -9.34 -16.42 11.96
N ALA A 444 -9.93 -16.91 13.06
CA ALA A 444 -11.28 -17.48 13.06
C ALA A 444 -12.39 -16.45 12.70
N LEU A 445 -12.12 -15.16 12.89
CA LEU A 445 -13.07 -14.08 12.62
C LEU A 445 -12.95 -13.48 11.20
N ALA A 446 -11.84 -13.69 10.49
CA ALA A 446 -11.56 -13.03 9.22
C ALA A 446 -12.60 -13.31 8.12
N ALA A 447 -12.90 -14.59 7.84
CA ALA A 447 -13.88 -14.95 6.81
C ALA A 447 -15.33 -14.59 7.21
N PRO A 448 -15.79 -14.86 8.45
CA PRO A 448 -17.10 -14.42 8.90
C PRO A 448 -17.29 -12.91 8.87
N PHE A 449 -16.23 -12.12 9.13
CA PHE A 449 -16.31 -10.66 9.11
C PHE A 449 -16.76 -10.14 7.75
N ARG A 450 -16.21 -10.67 6.65
CA ARG A 450 -16.62 -10.30 5.29
C ARG A 450 -18.12 -10.55 5.06
N GLN A 451 -18.64 -11.69 5.53
CA GLN A 451 -20.07 -12.01 5.41
C GLN A 451 -20.92 -11.05 6.25
N THR A 452 -20.48 -10.71 7.46
CA THR A 452 -21.15 -9.76 8.33
C THR A 452 -21.23 -8.37 7.70
N VAL A 453 -20.13 -7.87 7.11
CA VAL A 453 -20.10 -6.59 6.38
C VAL A 453 -21.11 -6.58 5.22
N LEU A 454 -21.13 -7.65 4.41
CA LEU A 454 -22.09 -7.79 3.31
C LEU A 454 -23.53 -7.74 3.80
N ARG A 455 -23.85 -8.41 4.91
CA ARG A 455 -25.19 -8.38 5.51
C ARG A 455 -25.52 -7.02 6.12
N MET A 456 -24.57 -6.37 6.79
CA MET A 456 -24.76 -5.03 7.38
C MET A 456 -24.98 -3.93 6.33
N SER A 457 -24.56 -4.16 5.08
CA SER A 457 -24.89 -3.26 3.96
C SER A 457 -26.39 -3.20 3.64
N ARG A 458 -27.18 -4.15 4.17
CA ARG A 458 -28.63 -4.23 4.01
C ARG A 458 -29.32 -3.85 5.31
N PRO A 459 -30.02 -2.69 5.39
CA PRO A 459 -30.61 -2.19 6.62
C PRO A 459 -31.47 -3.21 7.38
N GLU A 460 -32.25 -4.01 6.67
CA GLU A 460 -33.14 -5.03 7.21
C GLU A 460 -32.42 -6.23 7.85
N GLN A 461 -31.16 -6.48 7.49
CA GLN A 461 -30.36 -7.58 8.04
C GLN A 461 -29.43 -7.15 9.18
N ARG A 462 -29.27 -5.84 9.42
CA ARG A 462 -28.31 -5.31 10.40
C ARG A 462 -28.50 -5.86 11.82
N PRO A 463 -29.72 -5.91 12.41
CA PRO A 463 -29.87 -6.39 13.79
C PRO A 463 -29.42 -7.84 13.94
N THR A 464 -29.88 -8.72 13.05
CA THR A 464 -29.53 -10.14 13.06
C THR A 464 -28.05 -10.37 12.77
N ALA A 465 -27.48 -9.67 11.78
CA ALA A 465 -26.06 -9.79 11.44
C ALA A 465 -25.15 -9.31 12.58
N TYR A 466 -25.54 -8.24 13.28
CA TYR A 466 -24.82 -7.74 14.44
C TYR A 466 -24.90 -8.75 15.60
N GLN A 467 -26.08 -9.24 15.94
CA GLN A 467 -26.26 -10.24 16.99
C GLN A 467 -25.42 -11.51 16.74
N GLU A 468 -25.51 -12.09 15.53
CA GLU A 468 -24.75 -13.28 15.16
C GLU A 468 -23.23 -13.06 15.22
N TRP A 469 -22.77 -11.84 14.88
CA TRP A 469 -21.37 -11.46 14.99
C TRP A 469 -20.89 -11.42 16.44
N ILE A 470 -21.63 -10.75 17.32
CA ILE A 470 -21.33 -10.68 18.77
C ILE A 470 -21.23 -12.09 19.36
N GLU A 471 -22.22 -12.94 19.08
CA GLU A 471 -22.24 -14.32 19.56
C GLU A 471 -21.07 -15.16 19.02
N ARG A 472 -20.71 -14.95 17.75
CA ARG A 472 -19.54 -15.57 17.13
C ARG A 472 -18.24 -15.13 17.80
N CYS A 473 -18.03 -13.84 18.02
CA CYS A 473 -16.85 -13.33 18.72
C CYS A 473 -16.69 -13.96 20.11
N VAL A 474 -17.79 -14.05 20.90
CA VAL A 474 -17.76 -14.71 22.20
C VAL A 474 -17.37 -16.19 22.08
N ARG A 475 -17.99 -16.91 21.14
CA ARG A 475 -17.69 -18.33 20.92
C ARG A 475 -16.23 -18.56 20.51
N GLU A 476 -15.73 -17.81 19.53
CA GLU A 476 -14.36 -17.98 19.06
C GLU A 476 -13.33 -17.54 20.10
N ALA A 477 -13.63 -16.53 20.92
CA ALA A 477 -12.78 -16.14 22.05
C ALA A 477 -12.68 -17.26 23.10
N LYS A 478 -13.81 -17.90 23.46
CA LYS A 478 -13.82 -19.06 24.35
C LYS A 478 -13.04 -20.23 23.77
N ASN A 479 -13.25 -20.53 22.49
CA ASN A 479 -12.55 -21.62 21.78
C ASN A 479 -11.03 -21.39 21.73
N ALA A 480 -10.61 -20.17 21.39
CA ALA A 480 -9.20 -19.81 21.33
C ALA A 480 -8.53 -19.95 22.70
N PHE A 481 -9.19 -19.44 23.76
CA PHE A 481 -8.68 -19.54 25.12
C PHE A 481 -8.57 -20.99 25.58
N ARG A 482 -9.64 -21.79 25.44
CA ARG A 482 -9.65 -23.22 25.79
C ARG A 482 -8.51 -23.95 25.10
N THR A 483 -8.39 -23.77 23.79
CA THR A 483 -7.33 -24.48 23.05
C THR A 483 -5.93 -24.07 23.51
N ALA A 484 -5.72 -22.79 23.83
CA ALA A 484 -4.42 -22.32 24.29
C ALA A 484 -4.04 -22.94 25.64
N VAL A 485 -4.99 -23.07 26.55
CA VAL A 485 -4.72 -23.64 27.88
C VAL A 485 -4.57 -25.16 27.86
N GLU A 486 -5.15 -25.87 26.88
CA GLU A 486 -4.96 -27.32 26.66
C GLU A 486 -3.49 -27.71 26.43
N TYR A 487 -2.64 -26.78 25.96
CA TYR A 487 -1.20 -27.03 25.76
C TYR A 487 -0.34 -26.95 27.03
N LEU A 488 -0.89 -26.54 28.17
CA LEU A 488 -0.11 -26.19 29.38
C LEU A 488 0.24 -27.37 30.30
N GLY A 489 -0.01 -28.63 29.88
CA GLY A 489 0.22 -29.85 30.65
C GLY A 489 -0.98 -30.35 31.47
N ASP A 490 -0.99 -31.63 31.85
CA ASP A 490 -2.19 -32.31 32.40
C ASP A 490 -2.06 -32.69 33.89
N ASP A 491 -1.16 -32.05 34.64
CA ASP A 491 -1.08 -32.24 36.09
C ASP A 491 -2.27 -31.60 36.83
N ALA A 492 -2.56 -32.08 38.04
CA ALA A 492 -3.74 -31.67 38.80
C ALA A 492 -3.80 -30.16 39.08
N ALA A 493 -2.66 -29.54 39.40
CA ALA A 493 -2.61 -28.09 39.68
C ALA A 493 -2.87 -27.27 38.42
N THR A 494 -2.34 -27.73 37.28
CA THR A 494 -2.62 -27.12 35.98
C THR A 494 -4.09 -27.28 35.58
N LEU A 495 -4.69 -28.46 35.76
CA LEU A 495 -6.10 -28.71 35.45
C LEU A 495 -7.05 -27.83 36.30
N GLU A 496 -6.80 -27.69 37.60
CA GLU A 496 -7.58 -26.79 38.47
C GLU A 496 -7.48 -25.34 37.98
N LYS A 497 -6.27 -24.90 37.66
CA LYS A 497 -6.01 -23.55 37.17
C LYS A 497 -6.61 -23.28 35.79
N ARG A 498 -6.64 -24.27 34.90
CA ARG A 498 -7.36 -24.24 33.61
C ARG A 498 -8.84 -23.97 33.86
N PHE A 499 -9.47 -24.78 34.71
CA PHE A 499 -10.89 -24.67 35.01
C PHE A 499 -11.26 -23.28 35.59
N ILE A 500 -10.48 -22.79 36.57
CA ILE A 500 -10.69 -21.45 37.16
C ILE A 500 -10.56 -20.35 36.10
N SER A 501 -9.53 -20.43 35.26
CA SER A 501 -9.25 -19.44 34.22
C SER A 501 -10.35 -19.43 33.16
N GLU A 502 -10.78 -20.59 32.68
CA GLU A 502 -11.88 -20.72 31.71
C GLU A 502 -13.19 -20.17 32.25
N ARG A 503 -13.55 -20.52 33.50
CA ARG A 503 -14.75 -19.99 34.15
C ARG A 503 -14.73 -18.46 34.23
N SER A 504 -13.57 -17.88 34.52
CA SER A 504 -13.38 -16.42 34.54
C SER A 504 -13.59 -15.79 33.16
N VAL A 505 -12.95 -16.33 32.12
CA VAL A 505 -13.14 -15.88 30.73
C VAL A 505 -14.61 -15.97 30.32
N TYR A 506 -15.28 -17.08 30.63
CA TYR A 506 -16.64 -17.31 30.18
C TYR A 506 -17.60 -16.33 30.87
N GLY A 507 -17.40 -16.06 32.16
CA GLY A 507 -18.15 -15.05 32.91
C GLY A 507 -17.97 -13.64 32.35
N LEU A 508 -16.71 -13.23 32.10
CA LEU A 508 -16.39 -11.90 31.57
C LEU A 508 -16.93 -11.69 30.15
N LEU A 509 -16.77 -12.67 29.25
CA LEU A 509 -17.29 -12.59 27.88
C LEU A 509 -18.82 -12.59 27.85
N ASN A 510 -19.48 -13.35 28.73
CA ASN A 510 -20.94 -13.32 28.83
C ASN A 510 -21.46 -11.99 29.38
N LYS A 511 -20.75 -11.37 30.33
CA LYS A 511 -21.06 -10.02 30.80
C LYS A 511 -20.94 -9.02 29.65
N LEU A 512 -19.83 -9.08 28.91
CA LEU A 512 -19.57 -8.23 27.75
C LEU A 512 -20.65 -8.40 26.66
N ARG A 513 -21.06 -9.65 26.36
CA ARG A 513 -22.16 -9.93 25.44
C ARG A 513 -23.43 -9.18 25.84
N LYS A 514 -23.82 -9.23 27.12
CA LYS A 514 -25.04 -8.59 27.62
C LYS A 514 -25.00 -7.07 27.56
N GLU A 515 -23.81 -6.47 27.66
CA GLU A 515 -23.64 -5.02 27.49
C GLU A 515 -23.92 -4.58 26.04
N TYR A 516 -23.57 -5.43 25.06
CA TYR A 516 -23.78 -5.17 23.62
C TYR A 516 -25.12 -5.69 23.08
N LEU A 517 -25.73 -6.66 23.76
CA LEU A 517 -27.01 -7.28 23.44
C LEU A 517 -27.84 -7.40 24.74
N PRO A 518 -28.43 -6.31 25.25
CA PRO A 518 -29.20 -6.34 26.50
C PRO A 518 -30.49 -7.16 26.39
N ASP A 519 -31.07 -7.23 25.18
CA ASP A 519 -32.36 -7.85 24.90
C ASP A 519 -32.26 -9.30 24.35
N ALA A 520 -31.05 -9.88 24.31
CA ALA A 520 -30.78 -11.24 23.78
C ALA A 520 -29.90 -12.08 24.73
#